data_AF-A0A3D5VAP1-F1
#
_entry.id   AF-A0A3D5VAP1-F1
#
_cell.length_a   1.000
_cell.length_b   1.000
_cell.length_c   1.000
_cell.angle_alpha   90.00
_cell.angle_beta   90.00
_cell.angle_gamma   90.00
#
_symmetry.space_group_name_H-M   'P 1'
#
loop_
_entity.id
_entity.type
_entity.pdbx_description
1 polymer ?
#
loop_
_entity_poly.entity_id
_entity_poly.type
_entity_poly.pdbx_seq_one_letter_code
_entity_poly.pdbx_strand_id
1 'polypeptide(L)'
;MKILIIRFSSMGDIVLTQPVAAVLREKYPQARLDFLTKPEFSLLVEAFGNIDNIYTSENNLKLIPKLRKNEYDLIIDLQAKPNSFLLKTIAAGQQTVTYNKKHFLRQRIVKHKTNETISSTVELYFSALKKIGIDEEVRPPILIPTSIEKYSFLKFLPDLKHDGTKLVGIFPGCKHFTKQYPFWNYAKAIQLSPSNYKYIILGSGKDIELADKINKQCSREILDLTGKLNIRELISVIN
;
A
#
# COMPACT_ATOMS: atom_id res chain seq x y z
N MET A 1 26.06 3.22 4.72
CA MET A 1 24.89 3.61 5.53
C MET A 1 23.83 2.53 5.44
N LYS A 2 23.25 2.11 6.57
CA LYS A 2 22.15 1.13 6.66
C LYS A 2 20.93 1.80 7.29
N ILE A 3 19.80 1.72 6.61
CA ILE A 3 18.56 2.40 7.00
C ILE A 3 17.46 1.35 7.17
N LEU A 4 16.73 1.40 8.29
CA LEU A 4 15.55 0.57 8.53
C LEU A 4 14.28 1.43 8.49
N ILE A 5 13.34 1.08 7.62
CA ILE A 5 11.98 1.64 7.61
C ILE A 5 11.04 0.65 8.30
N ILE A 6 10.19 1.13 9.22
CA ILE A 6 9.26 0.27 9.98
C ILE A 6 7.81 0.69 9.70
N ARG A 7 7.03 -0.21 9.10
CA ARG A 7 5.58 -0.06 8.92
C ARG A 7 4.93 -1.44 8.79
N PHE A 8 3.96 -1.76 9.65
CA PHE A 8 3.33 -3.08 9.69
C PHE A 8 1.96 -3.19 9.02
N SER A 9 1.14 -2.13 9.02
CA SER A 9 -0.26 -2.20 8.55
C SER A 9 -0.95 -0.84 8.53
N SER A 10 -1.93 -0.56 7.68
CA SER A 10 -2.61 -1.44 6.72
C SER A 10 -2.01 -1.36 5.31
N MET A 11 -2.51 -2.15 4.35
CA MET A 11 -2.05 -2.15 2.96
C MET A 11 -1.92 -0.74 2.37
N GLY A 12 -2.96 0.09 2.50
CA GLY A 12 -2.92 1.47 2.01
C GLY A 12 -1.82 2.30 2.67
N ASP A 13 -1.65 2.16 3.99
CA ASP A 13 -0.57 2.87 4.68
C ASP A 13 0.82 2.38 4.30
N ILE A 14 0.99 1.09 3.96
CA ILE A 14 2.24 0.54 3.42
C ILE A 14 2.57 1.25 2.11
N VAL A 15 1.62 1.29 1.16
CA VAL A 15 1.80 2.00 -0.13
C VAL A 15 2.22 3.45 0.10
N LEU A 16 1.59 4.15 1.04
CA LEU A 16 1.91 5.54 1.34
C LEU A 16 3.32 5.76 1.94
N THR A 17 4.04 4.69 2.33
CA THR A 17 5.46 4.79 2.72
C THR A 17 6.43 4.74 1.53
N GLN A 18 5.97 4.32 0.34
CA GLN A 18 6.85 4.19 -0.83
C GLN A 18 7.57 5.51 -1.20
N PRO A 19 6.91 6.69 -1.16
CA PRO A 19 7.58 7.95 -1.44
C PRO A 19 8.74 8.26 -0.46
N VAL A 20 8.63 7.82 0.80
CA VAL A 20 9.72 7.95 1.78
C VAL A 20 10.91 7.09 1.39
N ALA A 21 10.67 5.82 1.02
CA ALA A 21 11.73 4.92 0.55
C ALA A 21 12.40 5.46 -0.72
N ALA A 22 11.63 6.04 -1.65
CA ALA A 22 12.14 6.61 -2.89
C ALA A 22 13.06 7.82 -2.63
N VAL A 23 12.65 8.73 -1.75
CA VAL A 23 13.49 9.89 -1.36
C VAL A 23 14.78 9.45 -0.68
N LEU A 24 14.71 8.43 0.19
CA LEU A 24 15.91 7.90 0.85
C LEU A 24 16.87 7.26 -0.16
N ARG A 25 16.37 6.54 -1.16
CA ARG A 25 17.19 5.97 -2.22
C ARG A 25 17.86 7.06 -3.07
N GLU A 26 17.17 8.15 -3.38
CA GLU A 26 17.74 9.28 -4.12
C GLU A 26 18.81 10.04 -3.32
N LYS A 27 18.55 10.32 -2.04
CA LYS A 27 19.49 11.03 -1.17
C LYS A 27 20.69 10.17 -0.77
N TYR A 28 20.49 8.86 -0.65
CA TYR A 28 21.53 7.92 -0.27
C TYR A 28 21.58 6.72 -1.25
N PRO A 29 22.06 6.90 -2.49
CA PRO A 29 22.02 5.86 -3.52
C PRO A 29 22.72 4.56 -3.12
N GLN A 30 23.80 4.67 -2.36
CA GLN A 30 24.63 3.56 -1.88
C GLN A 30 24.21 3.03 -0.49
N ALA A 31 23.15 3.57 0.11
CA ALA A 31 22.65 3.06 1.38
C ALA A 31 21.94 1.72 1.18
N ARG A 32 22.06 0.84 2.18
CA ARG A 32 21.21 -0.33 2.28
C ARG A 32 19.88 0.07 2.92
N LEU A 33 18.78 -0.07 2.19
CA LEU A 33 17.42 0.19 2.65
C LEU A 33 16.72 -1.12 3.02
N ASP A 34 16.51 -1.33 4.31
CA ASP A 34 15.76 -2.45 4.83
C ASP A 34 14.36 -2.00 5.24
N PHE A 35 13.36 -2.86 5.03
CA PHE A 35 11.97 -2.58 5.39
C PHE A 35 11.41 -3.67 6.29
N LEU A 36 10.86 -3.29 7.44
CA LEU A 36 10.22 -4.19 8.39
C LEU A 36 8.70 -4.03 8.33
N THR A 37 8.02 -5.11 7.94
CA THR A 37 6.56 -5.16 7.76
C THR A 37 5.97 -6.49 8.26
N LYS A 38 4.67 -6.68 8.05
CA LYS A 38 4.02 -7.99 8.19
C LYS A 38 4.21 -8.85 6.94
N PRO A 39 4.21 -10.18 7.08
CA PRO A 39 4.37 -11.09 5.95
C PRO A 39 3.37 -10.85 4.82
N GLU A 40 2.11 -10.57 5.16
CA GLU A 40 1.05 -10.30 4.20
C GLU A 40 1.30 -9.07 3.29
N PHE A 41 2.27 -8.22 3.62
CA PHE A 41 2.63 -7.03 2.85
C PHE A 41 4.06 -7.07 2.28
N SER A 42 4.81 -8.18 2.43
CA SER A 42 6.19 -8.27 1.92
C SER A 42 6.24 -8.06 0.41
N LEU A 43 5.40 -8.78 -0.34
CA LEU A 43 5.29 -8.68 -1.79
C LEU A 43 4.90 -7.28 -2.28
N LEU A 44 4.14 -6.53 -1.48
CA LEU A 44 3.81 -5.14 -1.78
C LEU A 44 5.02 -4.23 -1.63
N VAL A 45 5.84 -4.45 -0.61
CA VAL A 45 7.07 -3.69 -0.36
C VAL A 45 8.13 -4.00 -1.42
N GLU A 46 8.21 -5.23 -1.92
CA GLU A 46 9.08 -5.57 -3.05
C GLU A 46 8.76 -4.72 -4.28
N ALA A 47 7.47 -4.45 -4.52
CA ALA A 47 7.03 -3.60 -5.62
C ALA A 47 7.42 -2.12 -5.46
N PHE A 48 8.10 -1.71 -4.38
CA PHE A 48 8.64 -0.36 -4.29
C PHE A 48 9.87 -0.17 -5.18
N GLY A 49 10.56 -1.27 -5.53
CA GLY A 49 11.75 -1.29 -6.40
C GLY A 49 13.01 -0.63 -5.81
N ASN A 50 12.95 -0.13 -4.58
CA ASN A 50 14.03 0.62 -3.94
C ASN A 50 14.47 0.04 -2.58
N ILE A 51 13.92 -1.11 -2.17
CA ILE A 51 14.22 -1.80 -0.91
C ILE A 51 15.19 -2.98 -1.17
N ASP A 52 16.25 -3.07 -0.39
CA ASP A 52 17.27 -4.12 -0.50
C ASP A 52 16.90 -5.38 0.29
N ASN A 53 16.38 -5.22 1.52
CA ASN A 53 15.94 -6.36 2.34
C ASN A 53 14.57 -6.11 2.94
N ILE A 54 13.75 -7.15 2.96
CA ILE A 54 12.44 -7.12 3.60
C ILE A 54 12.45 -8.09 4.78
N TYR A 55 12.17 -7.57 5.96
CA TYR A 55 12.00 -8.33 7.18
C TYR A 55 10.52 -8.42 7.54
N THR A 56 10.09 -9.59 7.99
CA THR A 56 8.72 -9.84 8.42
C THR A 56 8.63 -10.08 9.93
N SER A 57 7.60 -9.55 10.58
CA SER A 57 7.36 -9.73 12.02
C SER A 57 6.73 -11.09 12.39
N GLU A 58 6.97 -12.11 11.57
CA GLU A 58 6.32 -13.42 11.69
C GLU A 58 6.85 -14.22 12.89
N ASN A 59 8.15 -14.12 13.14
CA ASN A 59 8.81 -14.75 14.28
C ASN A 59 9.85 -13.80 14.89
N ASN A 60 9.44 -13.09 15.95
CA ASN A 60 10.30 -12.13 16.64
C ASN A 60 11.60 -12.76 17.17
N LEU A 61 11.60 -14.03 17.59
CA LEU A 61 12.80 -14.70 18.11
C LEU A 61 13.90 -14.82 17.06
N LYS A 62 13.53 -15.03 15.80
CA LYS A 62 14.48 -15.08 14.67
C LYS A 62 14.80 -13.69 14.10
N LEU A 63 13.86 -12.76 14.21
CA LEU A 63 13.98 -11.40 13.69
C LEU A 63 14.91 -10.53 14.55
N ILE A 64 14.74 -10.57 15.87
CA ILE A 64 15.46 -9.70 16.81
C ILE A 64 16.99 -9.81 16.64
N PRO A 65 17.61 -11.01 16.61
CA PRO A 65 19.05 -11.13 16.41
C PRO A 65 19.52 -10.55 15.08
N LYS A 66 18.72 -10.72 14.01
CA LYS A 66 19.03 -10.16 12.68
C LYS A 66 19.02 -8.63 12.70
N LEU A 67 17.98 -8.03 13.28
CA LEU A 67 17.86 -6.57 13.37
C LEU A 67 19.00 -5.97 14.20
N ARG A 68 19.37 -6.61 15.31
CA ARG A 68 20.45 -6.12 16.17
C ARG A 68 21.83 -6.25 15.52
N LYS A 69 22.10 -7.36 14.82
CA LYS A 69 23.36 -7.57 14.09
C LYS A 69 23.57 -6.60 12.93
N ASN A 70 22.49 -5.99 12.43
CA ASN A 70 22.57 -5.10 11.30
C ASN A 70 23.24 -3.76 11.61
N GLU A 71 23.26 -3.30 12.87
CA GLU A 71 23.90 -2.03 13.28
C GLU A 71 23.45 -0.86 12.40
N TYR A 72 22.15 -0.53 12.46
CA TYR A 72 21.57 0.52 11.62
C TYR A 72 22.11 1.90 11.97
N ASP A 73 22.44 2.70 10.95
CA ASP A 73 22.79 4.11 11.13
C ASP A 73 21.52 4.95 11.37
N LEU A 74 20.43 4.59 10.69
CA LEU A 74 19.16 5.31 10.74
C LEU A 74 17.96 4.36 10.83
N ILE A 75 17.05 4.61 11.76
CA ILE A 75 15.74 3.94 11.82
C ILE A 75 14.63 4.98 11.64
N ILE A 76 13.70 4.69 10.75
CA ILE A 76 12.52 5.50 10.45
C ILE A 76 11.27 4.70 10.82
N ASP A 77 10.69 5.03 11.98
CA ASP A 77 9.43 4.42 12.45
C ASP A 77 8.22 5.20 11.92
N LEU A 78 7.55 4.63 10.90
CA LEU A 78 6.32 5.15 10.29
C LEU A 78 5.06 4.50 10.86
N GLN A 79 5.19 3.63 11.87
CA GLN A 79 4.07 3.01 12.56
C GLN A 79 3.64 3.82 13.79
N ALA A 80 4.63 4.23 14.60
CA ALA A 80 4.46 4.92 15.89
C ALA A 80 3.46 4.21 16.82
N LYS A 81 3.73 2.94 17.15
CA LYS A 81 2.94 2.11 18.07
C LYS A 81 3.85 1.30 19.00
N PRO A 82 3.35 0.74 20.11
CA PRO A 82 4.19 0.02 21.08
C PRO A 82 5.05 -1.09 20.46
N ASN A 83 4.50 -1.90 19.54
CA ASN A 83 5.28 -2.96 18.88
C ASN A 83 6.44 -2.41 18.01
N SER A 84 6.21 -1.33 17.25
CA SER A 84 7.30 -0.70 16.48
C SER A 84 8.32 -0.01 17.38
N PHE A 85 7.87 0.54 18.50
CA PHE A 85 8.74 1.13 19.52
C PHE A 85 9.65 0.08 20.15
N LEU A 86 9.13 -1.10 20.50
CA LEU A 86 9.93 -2.20 21.02
C LEU A 86 10.98 -2.64 19.98
N LEU A 87 10.54 -2.91 18.74
CA LEU A 87 11.42 -3.43 17.70
C LEU A 87 12.51 -2.44 17.28
N LYS A 88 12.20 -1.13 17.19
CA LYS A 88 13.22 -0.12 16.90
C LYS A 88 14.22 0.05 18.04
N THR A 89 13.76 -0.05 19.29
CA THR A 89 14.62 0.01 20.48
C THR A 89 15.59 -1.16 20.50
N ILE A 90 15.10 -2.37 20.18
CA ILE A 90 15.93 -3.58 20.09
C ILE A 90 16.92 -3.52 18.92
N ALA A 91 16.49 -2.97 17.77
CA ALA A 91 17.36 -2.79 16.61
C ALA A 91 18.49 -1.77 16.87
N ALA A 92 18.33 -0.88 17.87
CA ALA A 92 19.36 -0.02 18.43
C ALA A 92 20.14 0.81 17.39
N GLY A 93 19.42 1.43 16.45
CA GLY A 93 20.04 2.27 15.43
C GLY A 93 20.63 3.56 16.01
N GLN A 94 21.75 4.04 15.45
CA GLN A 94 22.48 5.21 15.93
C GLN A 94 21.60 6.47 15.99
N GLN A 95 20.79 6.68 14.95
CA GLN A 95 19.74 7.70 14.91
C GLN A 95 18.39 7.04 14.69
N THR A 96 17.37 7.46 15.44
CA THR A 96 15.98 6.99 15.25
C THR A 96 15.03 8.18 15.14
N VAL A 97 14.26 8.23 14.05
CA VAL A 97 13.19 9.20 13.85
C VAL A 97 11.84 8.52 13.76
N THR A 98 10.80 9.22 14.19
CA THR A 98 9.42 8.73 14.17
C THR A 98 8.54 9.85 13.67
N TYR A 99 7.63 9.53 12.75
CA TYR A 99 6.75 10.53 12.15
C TYR A 99 5.77 11.14 13.17
N ASN A 100 5.29 12.35 12.90
CA ASN A 100 4.32 13.02 13.75
C ASN A 100 2.89 12.55 13.40
N LYS A 101 2.37 11.59 14.16
CA LYS A 101 1.01 11.05 13.95
C LYS A 101 -0.13 12.04 14.26
N LYS A 102 0.18 13.15 14.95
CA LYS A 102 -0.79 14.17 15.40
C LYS A 102 -1.95 13.56 16.22
N HIS A 103 -1.67 12.56 17.06
CA HIS A 103 -2.70 11.81 17.79
C HIS A 103 -3.61 12.69 18.66
N PHE A 104 -3.03 13.61 19.42
CA PHE A 104 -3.80 14.54 20.26
C PHE A 104 -4.69 15.47 19.44
N LEU A 105 -4.17 15.98 18.32
CA LEU A 105 -4.94 16.82 17.40
C LEU A 105 -6.13 16.04 16.79
N ARG A 106 -5.93 14.78 16.38
CA ARG A 106 -7.02 13.90 15.91
C ARG A 106 -8.13 13.78 16.95
N GLN A 107 -7.78 13.60 18.21
CA GLN A 107 -8.77 13.52 19.28
C GLN A 107 -9.54 14.82 19.47
N ARG A 108 -8.88 15.99 19.37
CA ARG A 108 -9.55 17.29 19.45
C ARG A 108 -10.53 17.50 18.29
N ILE A 109 -10.14 17.13 17.06
CA ILE A 109 -10.99 17.24 15.87
C ILE A 109 -12.26 16.38 16.04
N VAL A 110 -12.11 15.10 16.41
CA VAL A 110 -13.26 14.19 16.59
C VAL A 110 -14.18 14.64 17.73
N LYS A 111 -13.63 15.31 18.76
CA LYS A 111 -14.41 15.91 19.86
C LYS A 111 -14.92 17.33 19.55
N HIS A 112 -14.76 17.82 18.32
CA HIS A 112 -15.14 19.17 17.89
C HIS A 112 -14.54 20.28 18.79
N LYS A 113 -13.31 20.09 19.29
CA LYS A 113 -12.58 21.02 20.17
C LYS A 113 -11.55 21.90 19.43
N THR A 114 -11.51 21.84 18.10
CA THR A 114 -10.64 22.65 17.24
C THR A 114 -11.14 22.61 15.80
N ASN A 115 -10.81 23.64 15.02
CA ASN A 115 -11.02 23.73 13.57
C ASN A 115 -9.72 23.47 12.77
N GLU A 116 -8.64 23.14 13.46
CA GLU A 116 -7.38 22.74 12.83
C GLU A 116 -7.56 21.50 11.95
N THR A 117 -6.84 21.46 10.84
CA THR A 117 -6.81 20.34 9.91
C THR A 117 -5.55 19.50 10.09
N ILE A 118 -5.57 18.29 9.55
CA ILE A 118 -4.40 17.42 9.51
C ILE A 118 -4.04 17.16 8.06
N SER A 119 -2.77 17.42 7.76
CA SER A 119 -2.09 17.06 6.52
C SER A 119 -2.34 15.62 6.06
N SER A 120 -2.11 15.36 4.78
CA SER A 120 -2.19 14.00 4.24
C SER A 120 -1.27 13.03 5.00
N THR A 121 -1.60 11.75 5.02
CA THR A 121 -0.77 10.73 5.70
C THR A 121 0.66 10.69 5.13
N VAL A 122 0.83 10.95 3.83
CA VAL A 122 2.15 10.99 3.18
C VAL A 122 2.97 12.18 3.70
N GLU A 123 2.38 13.37 3.81
CA GLU A 123 3.03 14.54 4.45
C GLU A 123 3.40 14.24 5.91
N LEU A 124 2.52 13.55 6.65
CA LEU A 124 2.85 13.14 8.01
C LEU A 124 4.04 12.20 8.02
N TYR A 125 4.18 11.26 7.08
CA TYR A 125 5.38 10.41 6.97
C TYR A 125 6.64 11.21 6.62
N PHE A 126 6.53 12.21 5.73
CA PHE A 126 7.63 13.11 5.39
C PHE A 126 8.12 13.93 6.59
N SER A 127 7.29 14.15 7.61
CA SER A 127 7.75 14.77 8.86
C SER A 127 8.87 13.98 9.56
N ALA A 128 9.06 12.68 9.27
CA ALA A 128 10.21 11.93 9.74
C ALA A 128 11.50 12.29 8.97
N LEU A 129 11.40 12.52 7.66
CA LEU A 129 12.50 12.97 6.80
C LEU A 129 12.96 14.39 7.17
N LYS A 130 12.02 15.28 7.48
CA LYS A 130 12.34 16.65 7.93
C LYS A 130 13.21 16.67 9.19
N LYS A 131 13.04 15.70 10.10
CA LYS A 131 13.83 15.58 11.34
C LYS A 131 15.30 15.20 11.10
N ILE A 132 15.63 14.72 9.91
CA ILE A 132 16.99 14.40 9.49
C ILE A 132 17.50 15.37 8.41
N GLY A 133 16.88 16.54 8.28
CA GLY A 133 17.31 17.59 7.35
C GLY A 133 16.92 17.36 5.89
N ILE A 134 16.01 16.42 5.60
CA ILE A 134 15.50 16.19 4.24
C ILE A 134 14.15 16.89 4.11
N ASP A 135 14.13 18.01 3.37
CA ASP A 135 12.92 18.76 3.04
C ASP A 135 12.64 18.62 1.54
N GLU A 136 11.88 17.59 1.20
CA GLU A 136 11.45 17.26 -0.17
C GLU A 136 9.93 17.40 -0.29
N GLU A 137 9.46 17.71 -1.49
CA GLU A 137 8.04 17.75 -1.77
C GLU A 137 7.41 16.36 -1.74
N VAL A 138 6.17 16.30 -1.29
CA VAL A 138 5.41 15.05 -1.25
C VAL A 138 5.00 14.65 -2.65
N ARG A 139 5.30 13.39 -2.99
CA ARG A 139 4.96 12.79 -4.28
C ARG A 139 4.05 11.56 -4.11
N PRO A 140 3.24 11.22 -5.13
CA PRO A 140 2.41 10.02 -5.08
C PRO A 140 3.28 8.75 -5.04
N PRO A 141 2.78 7.67 -4.43
CA PRO A 141 3.46 6.38 -4.44
C PRO A 141 3.52 5.79 -5.84
N ILE A 142 4.67 5.21 -6.19
CA ILE A 142 4.87 4.50 -7.46
C ILE A 142 5.22 3.05 -7.13
N LEU A 143 4.43 2.12 -7.65
CA LEU A 143 4.68 0.68 -7.50
C LEU A 143 5.18 0.13 -8.84
N ILE A 144 6.35 -0.48 -8.82
CA ILE A 144 7.02 -1.09 -9.95
C ILE A 144 6.74 -2.60 -9.92
N PRO A 145 6.11 -3.16 -10.96
CA PRO A 145 6.01 -4.61 -11.11
C PRO A 145 7.41 -5.23 -11.18
N THR A 146 7.76 -6.09 -10.22
CA THR A 146 9.08 -6.75 -10.12
C THR A 146 9.21 -7.91 -11.12
N SER A 147 9.17 -7.60 -12.42
CA SER A 147 9.62 -8.41 -13.57
C SER A 147 8.99 -9.81 -13.86
N ILE A 148 8.76 -10.03 -15.17
CA ILE A 148 8.52 -11.27 -15.95
C ILE A 148 7.14 -11.93 -15.93
N GLU A 149 6.27 -11.78 -14.93
CA GLU A 149 4.84 -12.15 -15.10
C GLU A 149 4.05 -11.10 -15.88
N LYS A 150 4.71 -10.46 -16.84
CA LYS A 150 4.06 -9.85 -17.97
C LYS A 150 3.23 -10.96 -18.62
N TYR A 151 1.92 -10.79 -18.65
CA TYR A 151 0.95 -11.55 -19.45
C TYR A 151 0.28 -12.82 -18.88
N SER A 152 0.56 -13.31 -17.66
CA SER A 152 -0.17 -14.50 -17.15
C SER A 152 -1.68 -14.24 -17.00
N PHE A 153 -2.06 -13.01 -16.67
CA PHE A 153 -3.46 -12.57 -16.60
C PHE A 153 -3.95 -11.91 -17.90
N LEU A 154 -3.05 -11.47 -18.79
CA LEU A 154 -3.45 -10.95 -20.10
C LEU A 154 -4.13 -12.04 -20.95
N LYS A 155 -3.96 -13.32 -20.62
CA LYS A 155 -4.81 -14.41 -21.14
C LYS A 155 -6.30 -14.27 -20.77
N PHE A 156 -6.61 -13.60 -19.66
CA PHE A 156 -7.97 -13.34 -19.20
C PHE A 156 -8.50 -11.99 -19.69
N LEU A 157 -7.62 -11.11 -20.17
CA LEU A 157 -8.01 -9.88 -20.81
C LEU A 157 -8.19 -10.17 -22.29
N PRO A 158 -9.39 -9.98 -22.87
CA PRO A 158 -9.54 -10.10 -24.31
C PRO A 158 -8.54 -9.16 -24.98
N ASP A 159 -7.98 -9.56 -26.14
CA ASP A 159 -7.09 -8.72 -26.95
C ASP A 159 -7.60 -7.28 -26.92
N LEU A 160 -6.94 -6.43 -26.11
CA LEU A 160 -7.23 -5.00 -26.02
C LEU A 160 -6.68 -4.41 -27.31
N LYS A 161 -7.36 -4.72 -28.42
CA LYS A 161 -7.13 -4.03 -29.68
C LYS A 161 -7.34 -2.55 -29.37
N HIS A 162 -6.48 -1.70 -29.93
CA HIS A 162 -6.66 -0.26 -29.90
C HIS A 162 -7.88 0.16 -30.76
N ASP A 163 -9.04 -0.44 -30.50
CA ASP A 163 -10.31 -0.28 -31.19
C ASP A 163 -11.23 0.76 -30.50
N GLY A 164 -10.70 1.48 -29.51
CA GLY A 164 -11.45 2.43 -28.70
C GLY A 164 -12.09 1.84 -27.44
N THR A 165 -11.85 0.56 -27.15
CA THR A 165 -12.27 -0.07 -25.89
C THR A 165 -11.58 0.58 -24.67
N LYS A 166 -12.36 0.92 -23.64
CA LYS A 166 -11.89 1.43 -22.35
C LYS A 166 -12.07 0.37 -21.27
N LEU A 167 -11.01 0.07 -20.54
CA LEU A 167 -11.02 -0.88 -19.44
C LEU A 167 -11.25 -0.15 -18.10
N VAL A 168 -12.16 -0.67 -17.27
CA VAL A 168 -12.49 -0.11 -15.96
C VAL A 168 -12.40 -1.19 -14.88
N GLY A 169 -11.44 -1.04 -13.97
CA GLY A 169 -11.35 -1.87 -12.77
C GLY A 169 -12.25 -1.34 -11.66
N ILE A 170 -13.05 -2.21 -11.04
CA ILE A 170 -13.88 -1.89 -9.87
C ILE A 170 -13.44 -2.71 -8.66
N PHE A 171 -13.39 -2.05 -7.50
CA PHE A 171 -13.09 -2.64 -6.20
C PHE A 171 -14.31 -2.47 -5.29
N PRO A 172 -15.32 -3.35 -5.37
CA PRO A 172 -16.57 -3.15 -4.63
C PRO A 172 -16.41 -3.38 -3.12
N GLY A 173 -15.39 -4.16 -2.75
CA GLY A 173 -15.09 -4.54 -1.37
C GLY A 173 -14.61 -3.40 -0.48
N CYS A 174 -14.99 -3.45 0.80
CA CYS A 174 -14.41 -2.61 1.84
C CYS A 174 -14.47 -3.31 3.19
N LYS A 175 -13.51 -3.01 4.07
CA LYS A 175 -13.47 -3.55 5.44
C LYS A 175 -14.73 -3.20 6.26
N HIS A 176 -15.29 -2.01 6.04
CA HIS A 176 -16.48 -1.55 6.75
C HIS A 176 -17.66 -1.52 5.79
N PHE A 177 -18.74 -2.22 6.14
CA PHE A 177 -19.96 -2.30 5.34
C PHE A 177 -20.51 -0.92 4.97
N THR A 178 -20.51 0.03 5.91
CA THR A 178 -21.01 1.40 5.70
C THR A 178 -20.17 2.22 4.70
N LYS A 179 -19.01 1.71 4.29
CA LYS A 179 -18.17 2.31 3.24
C LYS A 179 -18.24 1.56 1.91
N GLN A 180 -19.03 0.48 1.84
CA GLN A 180 -19.27 -0.24 0.59
C GLN A 180 -20.37 0.48 -0.19
N TYR A 181 -20.09 0.76 -1.46
CA TYR A 181 -21.13 1.25 -2.36
C TYR A 181 -22.08 0.10 -2.71
N PRO A 182 -23.41 0.30 -2.70
CA PRO A 182 -24.34 -0.81 -2.92
C PRO A 182 -24.13 -1.53 -4.25
N PHE A 183 -24.15 -2.86 -4.23
CA PHE A 183 -23.86 -3.69 -5.40
C PHE A 183 -24.78 -3.41 -6.59
N TRP A 184 -26.06 -3.12 -6.33
CA TRP A 184 -27.03 -2.80 -7.38
C TRP A 184 -26.69 -1.50 -8.11
N ASN A 185 -26.02 -0.55 -7.45
CA ASN A 185 -25.59 0.69 -8.10
C ASN A 185 -24.36 0.45 -8.99
N TYR A 186 -23.45 -0.45 -8.61
CA TYR A 186 -22.39 -0.91 -9.51
C TYR A 186 -22.99 -1.57 -10.76
N ALA A 187 -23.91 -2.54 -10.58
CA ALA A 187 -24.56 -3.22 -11.70
C ALA A 187 -25.29 -2.23 -12.63
N LYS A 188 -26.04 -1.27 -12.06
CA LYS A 188 -26.73 -0.22 -12.81
C LYS A 188 -25.75 0.66 -13.59
N ALA A 189 -24.63 1.09 -12.97
CA ALA A 189 -23.64 1.92 -13.64
C ALA A 189 -22.97 1.19 -14.81
N ILE A 190 -22.65 -0.09 -14.64
CA ILE A 190 -22.08 -0.93 -15.71
C ILE A 190 -23.08 -1.07 -16.86
N GLN A 191 -24.35 -1.33 -16.57
CA GLN A 191 -25.37 -1.51 -17.59
C GLN A 191 -25.63 -0.24 -18.41
N LEU A 192 -25.62 0.94 -17.76
CA LEU A 192 -25.86 2.23 -18.41
C LEU A 192 -24.62 2.79 -19.13
N SER A 193 -23.44 2.22 -18.91
CA SER A 193 -22.21 2.70 -19.53
C SER A 193 -22.18 2.44 -21.05
N PRO A 194 -21.41 3.21 -21.83
CA PRO A 194 -21.26 2.95 -23.27
C PRO A 194 -20.71 1.53 -23.57
N SER A 195 -21.05 0.99 -24.74
CA SER A 195 -20.68 -0.38 -25.14
C SER A 195 -19.16 -0.60 -25.25
N ASN A 196 -18.39 0.45 -25.52
CA ASN A 196 -16.93 0.38 -25.59
C ASN A 196 -16.25 0.29 -24.21
N TYR A 197 -17.00 0.29 -23.10
CA TYR A 197 -16.45 0.07 -21.76
C TYR A 197 -16.48 -1.41 -21.40
N LYS A 198 -15.34 -1.97 -20.99
CA LYS A 198 -15.21 -3.31 -20.41
C LYS A 198 -14.84 -3.20 -18.95
N TYR A 199 -15.44 -4.04 -18.12
CA TYR A 199 -15.29 -3.97 -16.67
C TYR A 199 -14.56 -5.19 -16.13
N ILE A 200 -13.73 -4.94 -15.11
CA ILE A 200 -13.06 -5.97 -14.33
C ILE A 200 -13.44 -5.79 -12.86
N ILE A 201 -13.91 -6.84 -12.20
CA ILE A 201 -14.06 -6.84 -10.74
C ILE A 201 -12.76 -7.34 -10.12
N LEU A 202 -12.22 -6.54 -9.20
CA LEU A 202 -11.00 -6.81 -8.45
C LEU A 202 -11.32 -6.79 -6.96
N GLY A 203 -10.62 -7.62 -6.20
CA GLY A 203 -10.84 -7.71 -4.76
C GLY A 203 -10.18 -8.94 -4.15
N SER A 204 -10.30 -9.04 -2.83
CA SER A 204 -9.83 -10.19 -2.09
C SER A 204 -10.86 -11.32 -2.12
N GLY A 205 -10.50 -12.51 -1.62
CA GLY A 205 -11.46 -13.61 -1.47
C GLY A 205 -12.66 -13.29 -0.58
N LYS A 206 -12.58 -12.25 0.27
CA LYS A 206 -13.71 -11.79 1.10
C LYS A 206 -14.78 -11.04 0.30
N ASP A 207 -14.45 -10.63 -0.92
CA ASP A 207 -15.31 -9.81 -1.76
C ASP A 207 -16.08 -10.65 -2.80
N ILE A 208 -15.87 -11.97 -2.83
CA ILE A 208 -16.49 -12.90 -3.80
C ILE A 208 -18.02 -12.81 -3.77
N GLU A 209 -18.64 -12.86 -2.58
CA GLU A 209 -20.11 -12.79 -2.47
C GLU A 209 -20.65 -11.46 -3.02
N LEU A 210 -19.89 -10.37 -2.85
CA LEU A 210 -20.27 -9.05 -3.35
C LEU A 210 -20.12 -8.96 -4.87
N ALA A 211 -19.04 -9.53 -5.42
CA ALA A 211 -18.83 -9.64 -6.86
C ALA A 211 -19.92 -10.49 -7.53
N ASP A 212 -20.27 -11.63 -6.94
CA ASP A 212 -21.36 -12.50 -7.42
C ASP A 212 -22.71 -11.77 -7.50
N LYS A 213 -23.01 -10.92 -6.51
CA LYS A 213 -24.23 -10.09 -6.53
C LYS A 213 -24.22 -9.08 -7.68
N ILE A 214 -23.08 -8.47 -7.99
CA ILE A 214 -22.93 -7.55 -9.14
C ILE A 214 -23.11 -8.33 -10.45
N ASN A 215 -22.43 -9.46 -10.60
CA ASN A 215 -22.49 -10.30 -11.80
C ASN A 215 -23.93 -10.76 -12.08
N LYS A 216 -24.65 -11.27 -11.07
CA LYS A 216 -26.04 -11.73 -11.23
C LYS A 216 -27.02 -10.64 -11.63
N GLN A 217 -26.73 -9.38 -11.28
CA GLN A 217 -27.61 -8.24 -11.58
C GLN A 217 -27.23 -7.52 -12.87
N CYS A 218 -26.09 -7.86 -13.48
CA CYS A 218 -25.66 -7.25 -14.74
C CYS A 218 -25.90 -8.22 -15.91
N SER A 219 -26.51 -7.71 -16.98
CA SER A 219 -26.65 -8.47 -18.24
C SER A 219 -25.42 -8.38 -19.14
N ARG A 220 -24.44 -7.53 -18.80
CA ARG A 220 -23.18 -7.39 -19.54
C ARG A 220 -22.14 -8.34 -18.97
N GLU A 221 -21.28 -8.85 -19.83
CA GLU A 221 -20.12 -9.62 -19.42
C GLU A 221 -19.15 -8.73 -18.63
N ILE A 222 -18.75 -9.21 -17.45
CA ILE A 222 -17.76 -8.57 -16.58
C ILE A 222 -16.67 -9.61 -16.31
N LEU A 223 -15.40 -9.21 -16.46
CA LEU A 223 -14.29 -10.08 -16.09
C LEU A 223 -14.12 -10.05 -14.57
N ASP A 224 -14.48 -11.14 -13.90
CA ASP A 224 -14.32 -11.23 -12.44
C ASP A 224 -12.98 -11.88 -12.07
N LEU A 225 -12.08 -11.09 -11.47
CA LEU A 225 -10.78 -11.53 -10.95
C LEU A 225 -10.73 -11.48 -9.41
N THR A 226 -11.87 -11.35 -8.74
CA THR A 226 -11.99 -11.27 -7.28
C THR A 226 -11.42 -12.52 -6.62
N GLY A 227 -10.44 -12.35 -5.73
CA GLY A 227 -9.78 -13.45 -5.03
C GLY A 227 -8.86 -14.31 -5.89
N LYS A 228 -8.67 -13.99 -7.18
CA LYS A 228 -7.86 -14.77 -8.12
C LYS A 228 -6.44 -14.26 -8.28
N LEU A 229 -6.16 -13.03 -7.80
CA LEU A 229 -4.88 -12.36 -7.98
C LEU A 229 -4.15 -12.23 -6.65
N ASN A 230 -2.84 -12.51 -6.68
CA ASN A 230 -1.93 -12.05 -5.64
C ASN A 230 -1.60 -10.55 -5.83
N ILE A 231 -0.91 -9.93 -4.86
CA ILE A 231 -0.67 -8.48 -4.89
C ILE A 231 0.23 -8.03 -6.05
N ARG A 232 1.19 -8.85 -6.50
CA ARG A 232 2.05 -8.52 -7.65
C ARG A 232 1.23 -8.53 -8.95
N GLU A 233 0.37 -9.52 -9.11
CA GLU A 233 -0.55 -9.61 -10.25
C GLU A 233 -1.54 -8.42 -10.24
N LEU A 234 -2.09 -8.08 -9.08
CA LEU A 234 -2.98 -6.93 -8.94
C LEU A 234 -2.30 -5.62 -9.36
N ILE A 235 -1.07 -5.37 -8.90
CA ILE A 235 -0.27 -4.19 -9.27
C ILE A 235 -0.06 -4.15 -10.79
N SER A 236 0.10 -5.31 -11.43
CA SER A 236 0.27 -5.40 -12.89
C SER A 236 -1.02 -5.14 -13.66
N VAL A 237 -2.19 -5.44 -13.09
CA VAL A 237 -3.51 -5.19 -13.72
C VAL A 237 -3.88 -3.70 -13.68
N ILE A 238 -3.46 -2.98 -12.64
CA ILE A 238 -3.84 -1.57 -12.43
C ILE A 238 -2.84 -0.55 -13.00
N ASN A 239 -1.68 -0.99 -13.49
CA ASN A 239 -0.67 -0.18 -14.18
C ASN A 239 -0.84 -0.29 -15.69
#